data_AF-A0A830F6K9-F1
#
_entry.id   AF-A0A830F6K9-F1
#
_cell.length_a   1.000
_cell.length_b   1.000
_cell.length_c   1.000
_cell.angle_alpha   90.00
_cell.angle_beta   90.00
_cell.angle_gamma   90.00
#
_symmetry.space_group_name_H-M   'P 1'
#
loop_
_entity.id
_entity.type
_entity.pdbx_description
1 polymer ?
#
loop_
_entity_poly.entity_id
_entity_poly.type
_entity_poly.pdbx_seq_one_letter_code
_entity_poly.pdbx_strand_id
1 'polypeptide(L)'
;MKDEYDITGRLHLEACGNPKWNGEQGRLELVYDEVRDTFRTLQPVTVPDSRRDSPLASEEAALDVGANTLVACTTTTGQQFLYEGRSLFKRFRETTEEIAYYQSILDDQRRTSKRIDRLYRQQLGRRNHAQDALVRDLVEQLYEDGACRVYVGNLEDVLETHWKCA
;
A
#
# COMPACT_ATOMS: atom_id res chain seq x y z
N MET A 1 -0.61 -0.54 35.26
CA MET A 1 0.44 -0.21 34.27
C MET A 1 1.50 0.74 34.84
N LYS A 2 1.18 1.95 35.34
CA LYS A 2 2.22 2.81 35.98
C LYS A 2 2.80 2.20 37.27
N ASP A 3 1.94 1.64 38.11
CA ASP A 3 2.32 1.06 39.40
C ASP A 3 2.97 -0.33 39.29
N GLU A 4 2.89 -0.95 38.11
CA GLU A 4 3.40 -2.31 37.83
C GLU A 4 4.85 -2.30 37.33
N TYR A 5 5.32 -1.17 36.80
CA TYR A 5 6.64 -1.03 36.20
C TYR A 5 7.49 0.07 36.86
N ASP A 6 7.05 0.61 38.00
CA ASP A 6 7.73 1.68 38.77
C ASP A 6 8.20 2.87 37.89
N ILE A 7 7.38 3.23 36.88
CA ILE A 7 7.71 4.31 35.95
C ILE A 7 7.25 5.64 36.54
N THR A 8 8.11 6.24 37.37
CA THR A 8 7.95 7.60 37.88
C THR A 8 8.58 8.60 36.91
N GLY A 9 7.79 9.15 35.97
CA GLY A 9 8.26 10.21 35.06
C GLY A 9 7.50 10.28 33.72
N ARG A 10 7.98 11.14 32.81
CA ARG A 10 7.58 11.10 31.39
C ARG A 10 8.35 9.97 30.71
N LEU A 11 7.63 9.10 30.00
CA LEU A 11 8.25 8.05 29.19
C LEU A 11 8.93 8.67 27.97
N HIS A 12 10.23 8.50 27.86
CA HIS A 12 11.01 8.90 26.68
C HIS A 12 11.24 7.65 25.82
N LEU A 13 10.89 7.73 24.55
CA LEU A 13 11.08 6.65 23.58
C LEU A 13 11.91 7.18 22.43
N GLU A 14 12.93 6.43 22.04
CA GLU A 14 13.68 6.69 20.82
C GLU A 14 12.90 6.14 19.63
N ALA A 15 12.62 7.00 18.66
CA ALA A 15 12.02 6.59 17.39
C ALA A 15 13.14 6.43 16.35
N CYS A 16 13.27 5.21 15.81
CA CYS A 16 14.24 4.90 14.75
C CYS A 16 13.53 4.83 13.39
N GLY A 17 14.06 5.52 12.39
CA GLY A 17 13.54 5.50 11.03
C GLY A 17 14.23 6.53 10.13
N ASN A 18 13.91 6.49 8.83
CA ASN A 18 14.35 7.50 7.87
C ASN A 18 13.12 8.26 7.37
N PRO A 19 12.73 9.38 8.00
CA PRO A 19 11.59 10.18 7.57
C PRO A 19 11.76 10.62 6.11
N LYS A 20 10.77 10.33 5.27
CA LYS A 20 10.82 10.74 3.85
C LYS A 20 10.72 12.27 3.70
N TRP A 21 10.02 12.93 4.62
CA TRP A 21 9.64 14.33 4.51
C TRP A 21 10.22 15.16 5.64
N ASN A 22 10.77 16.31 5.26
CA ASN A 22 11.17 17.38 6.17
C ASN A 22 10.18 18.54 5.98
N GLY A 23 9.47 18.92 7.03
CA GLY A 23 8.41 19.92 6.99
C GLY A 23 7.81 20.17 8.37
N GLU A 24 6.69 20.87 8.44
CA GLU A 24 5.98 21.09 9.71
C GLU A 24 5.44 19.75 10.21
N GLN A 25 5.98 19.29 11.33
CA GLN A 25 5.63 18.02 11.92
C GLN A 25 4.37 18.16 12.77
N GLY A 26 3.34 17.38 12.43
CA GLY A 26 2.15 17.23 13.26
C GLY A 26 2.37 16.26 14.43
N ARG A 27 1.25 15.86 15.05
CA ARG A 27 1.24 14.94 16.18
C ARG A 27 1.80 13.56 15.79
N LEU A 28 2.79 13.08 16.55
CA LEU A 28 3.29 11.71 16.42
C LEU A 28 2.38 10.74 17.17
N GLU A 29 2.00 9.67 16.51
CA GLU A 29 1.17 8.59 17.05
C GLU A 29 1.96 7.27 17.06
N LEU A 30 1.93 6.57 18.20
CA LEU A 30 2.48 5.24 18.35
C LEU A 30 1.35 4.21 18.18
N VAL A 31 1.52 3.33 17.19
CA VAL A 31 0.55 2.27 16.85
C VAL A 31 1.26 0.93 16.93
N TYR A 32 0.64 -0.04 17.60
CA TYR A 32 1.12 -1.41 17.60
C TYR A 32 0.63 -2.14 16.34
N ASP A 33 1.57 -2.59 15.50
CA ASP A 33 1.31 -3.40 14.32
C ASP A 33 1.31 -4.88 14.73
N GLU A 34 0.11 -5.41 15.03
CA GLU A 34 -0.06 -6.82 15.40
C GLU A 34 0.41 -7.81 14.32
N VAL A 35 0.48 -7.39 13.05
CA VAL A 35 0.94 -8.26 11.96
C VAL A 35 2.45 -8.45 12.04
N ARG A 36 3.17 -7.35 12.25
CA ARG A 36 4.63 -7.29 12.32
C ARG A 36 5.19 -7.43 13.73
N ASP A 37 4.32 -7.52 14.74
CA ASP A 37 4.68 -7.60 16.16
C ASP A 37 5.66 -6.48 16.57
N THR A 38 5.32 -5.25 16.19
CA THR A 38 6.22 -4.10 16.40
C THR A 38 5.44 -2.79 16.57
N PHE A 39 6.01 -1.84 17.31
CA PHE A 39 5.48 -0.49 17.38
C PHE A 39 5.92 0.34 16.17
N ARG A 40 5.00 1.14 15.65
CA ARG A 40 5.21 2.06 14.54
C ARG A 40 4.86 3.48 14.96
N THR A 41 5.61 4.43 14.44
CA THR A 41 5.32 5.86 14.59
C THR A 41 4.70 6.39 13.31
N LEU A 42 3.54 7.05 13.43
CA LEU A 42 2.91 7.80 12.35
C LEU A 42 3.00 9.27 12.70
N GLN A 43 3.60 10.08 11.82
CA GLN A 43 3.68 11.52 12.01
C GLN A 43 3.34 12.21 10.69
N PRO A 44 2.21 12.94 10.61
CA PRO A 44 1.90 13.71 9.42
C PRO A 44 2.88 14.87 9.30
N VAL A 45 3.29 15.18 8.07
CA VAL A 45 4.20 16.27 7.76
C VAL A 45 3.59 17.12 6.66
N THR A 46 3.43 18.41 6.92
CA THR A 46 3.02 19.36 5.89
C THR A 46 4.25 19.77 5.08
N VAL A 47 4.20 19.55 3.77
CA VAL A 47 5.27 19.92 2.83
C VAL A 47 4.78 21.01 1.87
N PRO A 48 5.62 22.00 1.52
CA PRO A 48 5.23 23.06 0.60
C PRO A 48 5.11 22.56 -0.84
N ASP A 49 4.19 23.14 -1.61
CA ASP A 49 3.98 22.80 -3.03
C ASP A 49 5.19 23.12 -3.91
N SER A 50 6.07 24.03 -3.49
CA SER A 50 7.34 24.33 -4.17
C SER A 50 8.29 23.14 -4.27
N ARG A 51 8.02 22.06 -3.53
CA ARG A 51 8.78 20.80 -3.60
C ARG A 51 8.29 19.87 -4.72
N ARG A 52 7.20 20.19 -5.41
CA ARG A 52 6.75 19.41 -6.57
C ARG A 52 7.76 19.58 -7.70
N ASP A 53 8.28 18.46 -8.19
CA ASP A 53 9.16 18.49 -9.34
C ASP A 53 8.38 18.87 -10.61
N SER A 54 9.04 19.63 -11.48
CA SER A 54 8.53 19.86 -12.83
C SER A 54 8.95 18.69 -13.73
N PRO A 55 8.10 18.27 -14.69
CA PRO A 55 8.48 17.28 -15.69
C PRO A 55 9.79 17.65 -16.39
N LEU A 56 10.63 16.64 -16.68
CA LEU A 56 11.91 16.83 -17.35
C LEU A 56 11.74 17.15 -18.85
N ALA A 57 10.62 16.76 -19.44
CA ALA A 57 10.25 16.99 -20.83
C ALA A 57 8.73 17.16 -20.98
N SER A 58 8.24 17.14 -22.22
CA SER A 58 6.80 17.23 -22.55
C SER A 58 6.27 15.94 -23.15
N GLU A 59 6.80 14.81 -22.69
CA GLU A 59 6.43 13.48 -23.17
C GLU A 59 5.10 13.06 -22.54
N GLU A 60 4.45 12.07 -23.15
CA GLU A 60 3.19 11.52 -22.69
C GLU A 60 3.31 10.02 -22.47
N ALA A 61 2.52 9.50 -21.53
CA ALA A 61 2.43 8.08 -21.25
C ALA A 61 0.98 7.60 -21.34
N ALA A 62 0.79 6.38 -21.82
CA ALA A 62 -0.49 5.68 -21.81
C ALA A 62 -0.38 4.44 -20.92
N LEU A 63 -1.30 4.30 -19.97
CA LEU A 63 -1.40 3.21 -19.00
C LEU A 63 -2.67 2.40 -19.23
N ASP A 64 -2.54 1.08 -19.23
CA ASP A 64 -3.64 0.15 -19.09
C ASP A 64 -3.53 -0.61 -17.77
N VAL A 65 -4.63 -0.73 -17.04
CA VAL A 65 -4.68 -1.38 -15.72
C VAL A 65 -5.51 -2.65 -15.84
N GLY A 66 -4.94 -3.78 -15.43
CA GLY A 66 -5.57 -5.08 -15.58
C GLY A 66 -5.46 -5.95 -14.34
N ALA A 67 -6.10 -7.12 -14.42
CA ALA A 67 -6.02 -8.13 -13.37
C ALA A 67 -4.66 -8.85 -13.42
N ASN A 68 -4.29 -9.51 -14.53
CA ASN A 68 -3.04 -10.29 -14.59
C ASN A 68 -1.79 -9.43 -14.77
N THR A 69 -1.93 -8.36 -15.55
CA THR A 69 -0.95 -7.31 -15.72
C THR A 69 -1.50 -6.10 -14.98
N LEU A 70 -0.91 -5.78 -13.84
CA LEU A 70 -1.40 -4.70 -12.97
C LEU A 70 -1.32 -3.36 -13.68
N VAL A 71 -0.21 -3.11 -14.39
CA VAL A 71 -0.03 -1.95 -15.26
C VAL A 71 0.77 -2.34 -16.49
N ALA A 72 0.28 -1.98 -17.67
CA ALA A 72 1.08 -1.90 -18.89
C ALA A 72 1.20 -0.41 -19.28
N CYS A 73 2.42 0.06 -19.49
CA CYS A 73 2.71 1.44 -19.83
C CYS A 73 3.49 1.52 -21.14
N THR A 74 3.15 2.49 -21.98
CA THR A 74 4.00 2.94 -23.08
C THR A 74 4.15 4.45 -23.04
N THR A 75 5.30 4.97 -23.44
CA THR A 75 5.57 6.40 -23.48
C THR A 75 5.84 6.88 -24.92
N THR A 76 5.75 8.18 -25.16
CA THR A 76 6.06 8.79 -26.47
C THR A 76 7.54 8.73 -26.83
N THR A 77 8.42 8.53 -25.86
CA THR A 77 9.85 8.24 -26.07
C THR A 77 10.10 6.81 -26.57
N GLY A 78 9.09 5.93 -26.48
CA GLY A 78 9.16 4.53 -26.86
C GLY A 78 9.49 3.58 -25.72
N GLN A 79 9.58 4.05 -24.46
CA GLN A 79 9.75 3.16 -23.31
C GLN A 79 8.47 2.36 -23.03
N GLN A 80 8.67 1.15 -22.50
CA GLN A 80 7.58 0.26 -22.13
C GLN A 80 7.84 -0.33 -20.74
N PHE A 81 6.83 -0.25 -19.87
CA PHE A 81 6.89 -0.82 -18.52
C PHE A 81 5.76 -1.82 -18.33
N LEU A 82 6.06 -2.97 -17.71
CA LEU A 82 5.11 -4.04 -17.47
C LEU A 82 5.19 -4.52 -16.03
N TYR A 83 4.08 -4.38 -15.30
CA TYR A 83 3.96 -4.79 -13.92
C TYR A 83 3.05 -6.01 -13.82
N GLU A 84 3.63 -7.18 -13.57
CA GLU A 84 2.87 -8.43 -13.48
C GLU A 84 2.30 -8.66 -12.08
N GLY A 85 1.04 -9.11 -12.02
CA GLY A 85 0.36 -9.45 -10.76
C GLY A 85 0.43 -10.92 -10.37
N ARG A 86 0.85 -11.81 -11.27
CA ARG A 86 0.65 -13.28 -11.12
C ARG A 86 1.18 -13.86 -9.81
N SER A 87 2.39 -13.46 -9.40
CA SER A 87 2.99 -13.91 -8.14
C SER A 87 2.23 -13.41 -6.92
N LEU A 88 1.70 -12.18 -6.97
CA LEU A 88 0.85 -11.59 -5.94
C LEU A 88 -0.49 -12.32 -5.86
N PHE A 89 -1.12 -12.63 -6.99
CA PHE A 89 -2.37 -13.42 -7.01
C PHE A 89 -2.18 -14.83 -6.46
N LYS A 90 -1.06 -15.48 -6.78
CA LYS A 90 -0.73 -16.79 -6.22
C LYS A 90 -0.70 -16.73 -4.68
N ARG A 91 0.03 -15.76 -4.11
CA ARG A 91 0.13 -15.58 -2.65
C ARG A 91 -1.20 -15.17 -2.01
N PHE A 92 -1.97 -14.35 -2.72
CA PHE A 92 -3.32 -13.98 -2.30
C PHE A 92 -4.20 -15.23 -2.19
N ARG A 93 -4.19 -16.09 -3.22
CA ARG A 93 -4.95 -17.33 -3.26
C ARG A 93 -4.54 -18.31 -2.15
N GLU A 94 -3.24 -18.52 -1.95
CA GLU A 94 -2.71 -19.35 -0.86
C GLU A 94 -3.23 -18.88 0.51
N THR A 95 -3.23 -17.56 0.75
CA THR A 95 -3.73 -17.00 2.01
C THR A 95 -5.26 -17.15 2.14
N THR A 96 -6.00 -16.99 1.05
CA THR A 96 -7.46 -17.20 1.01
C THR A 96 -7.83 -18.65 1.28
N GLU A 97 -7.08 -19.61 0.72
CA GLU A 97 -7.26 -21.04 1.00
C GLU A 97 -6.99 -21.36 2.48
N GLU A 98 -5.95 -20.76 3.07
CA GLU A 98 -5.67 -20.91 4.51
C GLU A 98 -6.79 -20.31 5.39
N ILE A 99 -7.35 -19.16 5.01
CA ILE A 99 -8.50 -18.56 5.69
C ILE A 99 -9.72 -19.48 5.62
N ALA A 100 -10.03 -20.02 4.43
CA ALA A 100 -11.16 -20.93 4.24
C ALA A 100 -11.01 -22.21 5.07
N TYR A 101 -9.79 -22.75 5.17
CA TYR A 101 -9.49 -23.87 6.06
C TYR A 101 -9.75 -23.53 7.53
N TYR A 102 -9.29 -22.37 8.02
CA TYR A 102 -9.58 -21.99 9.41
C TYR A 102 -11.04 -21.68 9.66
N GLN A 103 -11.76 -21.19 8.66
CA GLN A 103 -13.21 -21.00 8.73
C GLN A 103 -13.97 -22.32 8.79
N SER A 104 -13.50 -23.39 8.15
CA SER A 104 -14.18 -24.69 8.16
C SER A 104 -14.05 -25.46 9.47
N ILE A 105 -13.01 -25.17 10.27
CA ILE A 105 -12.78 -25.78 11.58
C ILE A 105 -13.20 -24.90 12.75
N LEU A 106 -13.83 -23.75 12.47
CA LEU A 106 -14.40 -22.89 13.51
C LEU A 106 -15.65 -23.54 14.09
N ASP A 107 -15.88 -23.31 15.38
CA ASP A 107 -17.15 -23.60 16.04
C ASP A 107 -18.28 -22.83 15.35
N ASP A 108 -19.41 -23.48 15.09
CA ASP A 108 -20.54 -22.99 14.28
C ASP A 108 -21.10 -21.64 14.77
N GLN A 109 -20.86 -21.28 16.03
CA GLN A 109 -21.29 -20.01 16.62
C GLN A 109 -20.31 -18.85 16.41
N ARG A 110 -19.10 -19.09 15.87
CA ARG A 110 -18.04 -18.08 15.73
C ARG A 110 -17.85 -17.68 14.27
N ARG A 111 -17.88 -16.36 14.01
CA ARG A 111 -17.66 -15.79 12.67
C ARG A 111 -16.19 -15.62 12.27
N THR A 112 -15.28 -15.52 13.24
CA THR A 112 -13.84 -15.34 13.00
C THR A 112 -13.02 -15.84 14.19
N SER A 113 -11.69 -15.85 14.04
CA SER A 113 -10.70 -16.06 15.09
C SER A 113 -9.56 -15.05 14.95
N LYS A 114 -8.78 -14.85 16.03
CA LYS A 114 -7.55 -14.03 15.98
C LYS A 114 -6.60 -14.44 14.85
N ARG A 115 -6.56 -15.73 14.52
CA ARG A 115 -5.73 -16.25 13.42
C ARG A 115 -6.28 -15.80 12.06
N ILE A 116 -7.58 -15.91 11.83
CA ILE A 116 -8.24 -15.47 10.60
C ILE A 116 -8.09 -13.95 10.43
N ASP A 117 -8.32 -13.17 11.49
CA ASP A 117 -8.14 -11.71 11.45
C ASP A 117 -6.69 -11.34 11.11
N ARG A 118 -5.71 -12.05 11.67
CA ARG A 118 -4.29 -11.86 11.33
C ARG A 118 -4.01 -12.16 9.85
N LEU A 119 -4.58 -13.25 9.30
CA LEU A 119 -4.41 -13.59 7.88
C LEU A 119 -5.01 -12.53 6.96
N TYR A 120 -6.21 -12.01 7.28
CA TYR A 120 -6.81 -10.89 6.53
C TYR A 120 -5.93 -9.64 6.57
N ARG A 121 -5.42 -9.25 7.75
CA ARG A 121 -4.53 -8.09 7.87
C ARG A 121 -3.21 -8.30 7.12
N GLN A 122 -2.65 -9.50 7.14
CA GLN A 122 -1.46 -9.85 6.35
C GLN A 122 -1.73 -9.72 4.85
N GLN A 123 -2.86 -10.22 4.37
CA GLN A 123 -3.26 -10.14 2.97
C GLN A 123 -3.42 -8.68 2.52
N LEU A 124 -4.15 -7.87 3.29
CA LEU A 124 -4.33 -6.44 3.03
C LEU A 124 -2.99 -5.70 3.04
N GLY A 125 -2.13 -5.96 4.04
CA GLY A 125 -0.81 -5.34 4.14
C GLY A 125 0.10 -5.67 2.96
N ARG A 126 0.08 -6.93 2.48
CA ARG A 126 0.85 -7.34 1.29
C ARG A 126 0.34 -6.66 0.02
N ARG A 127 -0.98 -6.59 -0.16
CA ARG A 127 -1.61 -5.88 -1.29
C ARG A 127 -1.20 -4.41 -1.30
N ASN A 128 -1.39 -3.71 -0.18
CA ASN A 128 -1.09 -2.28 -0.10
C ASN A 128 0.40 -2.04 -0.37
N HIS A 129 1.28 -2.83 0.22
CA HIS A 129 2.72 -2.72 -0.04
C HIS A 129 3.06 -2.91 -1.53
N ALA A 130 2.47 -3.90 -2.20
CA ALA A 130 2.71 -4.13 -3.62
C ALA A 130 2.18 -2.97 -4.49
N GLN A 131 0.99 -2.43 -4.17
CA GLN A 131 0.43 -1.27 -4.88
C GLN A 131 1.29 -0.02 -4.67
N ASP A 132 1.70 0.26 -3.43
CA ASP A 132 2.54 1.42 -3.10
C ASP A 132 3.90 1.34 -3.80
N ALA A 133 4.52 0.16 -3.82
CA ALA A 133 5.80 -0.06 -4.49
C ALA A 133 5.67 0.10 -6.01
N LEU A 134 4.62 -0.47 -6.62
CA LEU A 134 4.33 -0.32 -8.05
C LEU A 134 4.13 1.15 -8.42
N VAL A 135 3.24 1.86 -7.72
CA VAL A 135 2.94 3.26 -8.01
C VAL A 135 4.19 4.12 -7.87
N ARG A 136 4.99 3.88 -6.82
CA ARG A 136 6.24 4.60 -6.63
C ARG A 136 7.21 4.40 -7.78
N ASP A 137 7.49 3.14 -8.12
CA ASP A 137 8.42 2.79 -9.19
C ASP A 137 7.95 3.35 -10.53
N LEU A 138 6.66 3.19 -10.88
CA LEU A 138 6.08 3.73 -12.10
C LEU A 138 6.20 5.25 -12.18
N VAL A 139 5.89 5.97 -11.10
CA VAL A 139 6.00 7.44 -11.08
C VAL A 139 7.46 7.88 -11.19
N GLU A 140 8.39 7.18 -10.55
CA GLU A 140 9.83 7.46 -10.67
C GLU A 140 10.30 7.24 -12.12
N GLN A 141 9.92 6.13 -12.76
CA GLN A 141 10.25 5.85 -14.17
C GLN A 141 9.64 6.89 -15.14
N LEU A 142 8.37 7.25 -14.95
CA LEU A 142 7.70 8.25 -15.80
C LEU A 142 8.31 9.65 -15.64
N TYR A 143 8.74 9.99 -14.43
CA TYR A 143 9.45 11.23 -14.17
C TYR A 143 10.80 11.27 -14.91
N GLU A 144 11.59 10.18 -14.80
CA GLU A 144 12.87 10.04 -15.49
C GLU A 144 12.73 10.06 -17.02
N ASP A 145 11.66 9.48 -17.56
CA ASP A 145 11.32 9.52 -18.99
C ASP A 145 10.79 10.90 -19.44
N GLY A 146 10.53 11.82 -18.50
CA GLY A 146 10.08 13.18 -18.78
C GLY A 146 8.60 13.29 -19.15
N ALA A 147 7.78 12.32 -18.74
CA ALA A 147 6.34 12.35 -18.98
C ALA A 147 5.67 13.46 -18.16
N CYS A 148 4.98 14.38 -18.84
CA CYS A 148 4.21 15.46 -18.22
C CYS A 148 2.70 15.17 -18.17
N ARG A 149 2.24 14.20 -18.97
CA ARG A 149 0.84 13.78 -19.04
C ARG A 149 0.73 12.26 -19.10
N VAL A 150 -0.22 11.72 -18.35
CA VAL A 150 -0.51 10.29 -18.30
C VAL A 150 -1.98 10.05 -18.64
N TYR A 151 -2.22 9.26 -19.67
CA TYR A 151 -3.55 8.75 -20.03
C TYR A 151 -3.75 7.38 -19.39
N VAL A 152 -4.87 7.18 -18.71
CA VAL A 152 -5.19 5.90 -18.06
C VAL A 152 -6.45 5.34 -18.73
N GLY A 153 -6.44 4.05 -19.05
CA GLY A 153 -7.61 3.34 -19.58
C GLY A 153 -8.86 3.57 -18.73
N ASN A 154 -10.02 3.73 -19.38
CA ASN A 154 -11.27 3.98 -18.68
C ASN A 154 -11.70 2.75 -17.86
N LEU A 155 -11.96 2.95 -16.57
CA LEU A 155 -12.38 1.90 -15.63
C LEU A 155 -13.90 1.87 -15.40
N GLU A 156 -14.67 2.81 -15.95
CA GLU A 156 -16.12 2.93 -15.72
C GLU A 156 -16.88 1.63 -16.06
N ASP A 157 -16.62 1.02 -17.24
CA ASP A 157 -17.29 -0.21 -17.67
C ASP A 157 -16.97 -1.43 -16.76
N VAL A 158 -15.78 -1.45 -16.17
CA VAL A 158 -15.31 -2.53 -15.29
C VAL A 158 -16.02 -2.47 -13.93
N LEU A 159 -16.20 -1.26 -13.40
CA LEU A 159 -16.86 -1.02 -12.12
C LEU A 159 -18.35 -1.37 -12.18
N GLU A 160 -19.05 -1.01 -13.26
CA GLU A 160 -20.47 -1.32 -13.43
C GLU A 160 -20.74 -2.84 -13.52
N THR A 161 -19.84 -3.59 -14.13
CA THR A 161 -20.03 -5.02 -14.41
C THR A 161 -19.71 -5.90 -13.21
N HIS A 162 -18.69 -5.57 -12.42
CA HIS A 162 -18.16 -6.45 -11.37
C HIS A 162 -18.31 -5.92 -9.94
N TRP A 163 -18.66 -4.63 -9.77
CA TRP A 163 -18.77 -4.00 -8.45
C TRP A 163 -20.19 -3.47 -8.21
N LYS A 164 -21.14 -4.40 -7.98
CA LYS A 164 -22.38 -4.04 -7.29
C LYS A 164 -22.11 -4.06 -5.79
N CYS A 165 -22.04 -2.88 -5.18
CA CYS A 165 -22.21 -2.78 -3.73
C CYS A 165 -23.61 -3.31 -3.39
N ALA A 166 -23.67 -4.43 -2.69
CA ALA A 166 -24.81 -4.90 -1.94
C ALA A 166 -24.51 -4.71 -0.45
#